data_AF-A0A0A3W991-F1
#
_entry.id   AF-A0A0A3W991-F1
#
_cell.length_a   1.000
_cell.length_b   1.000
_cell.length_c   1.000
_cell.angle_alpha   90.00
_cell.angle_beta   90.00
_cell.angle_gamma   90.00
#
_symmetry.space_group_name_H-M   'P 1'
#
loop_
_entity.id
_entity.type
_entity.pdbx_description
1 polymer ?
#
loop_
_entity_poly.entity_id
_entity_poly.type
_entity_poly.pdbx_seq_one_letter_code
_entity_poly.pdbx_strand_id
1 'polypeptide(L)'
;MHTTSEKTAKQKMILAKAVLAAAERLGLAQDQLALILSIDSVKTLTSLELDPTSKQGEIALTLIRITTSLDALAGGDMLPGCSIS
;
A
#
# COMPACT_ATOMS: atom_id res chain seq x y z
N MET A 1 -28.79 2.72 -11.70
CA MET A 1 -28.02 2.33 -10.49
C MET A 1 -26.78 1.55 -10.92
N HIS A 2 -25.69 2.21 -11.37
CA HIS A 2 -24.54 1.51 -11.98
C HIS A 2 -23.17 1.88 -11.35
N THR A 3 -23.12 2.67 -10.29
CA THR A 3 -21.85 3.31 -9.85
C THR A 3 -21.09 2.58 -8.74
N THR A 4 -21.67 1.56 -8.11
CA THR A 4 -21.03 0.91 -6.94
C THR A 4 -20.01 -0.15 -7.32
N SER A 5 -20.27 -0.95 -8.38
CA SER A 5 -19.40 -2.08 -8.76
C SER A 5 -18.06 -1.63 -9.37
N GLU A 6 -18.08 -0.61 -10.25
CA GLU A 6 -16.86 -0.07 -10.86
C GLU A 6 -15.94 0.62 -9.84
N LYS A 7 -16.55 1.35 -8.88
CA LYS A 7 -15.82 2.00 -7.79
C LYS A 7 -15.08 0.98 -6.93
N THR A 8 -15.74 -0.11 -6.58
CA THR A 8 -15.13 -1.19 -5.77
C THR A 8 -13.96 -1.85 -6.50
N ALA A 9 -14.10 -2.18 -7.78
CA ALA A 9 -12.99 -2.74 -8.57
C ALA A 9 -11.78 -1.79 -8.62
N LYS A 10 -12.03 -0.50 -8.85
CA LYS A 10 -10.99 0.53 -8.85
C LYS A 10 -10.31 0.68 -7.48
N GLN A 11 -11.08 0.63 -6.39
CA GLN A 11 -10.52 0.67 -5.03
C GLN A 11 -9.60 -0.51 -4.75
N LYS A 12 -9.95 -1.72 -5.20
CA LYS A 12 -9.10 -2.92 -5.04
C LYS A 12 -7.75 -2.76 -5.72
N MET A 13 -7.76 -2.28 -6.96
CA MET A 13 -6.52 -2.00 -7.71
C MET A 13 -5.67 -0.91 -7.05
N ILE A 14 -6.29 0.20 -6.63
CA ILE A 14 -5.57 1.30 -5.99
C ILE A 14 -4.94 0.82 -4.68
N LEU A 15 -5.68 0.05 -3.87
CA LEU A 15 -5.17 -0.49 -2.62
C LEU A 15 -3.98 -1.42 -2.86
N ALA A 16 -4.08 -2.37 -3.80
CA ALA A 16 -2.99 -3.26 -4.15
C ALA A 16 -1.72 -2.50 -4.58
N LYS A 17 -1.88 -1.49 -5.44
CA LYS A 17 -0.76 -0.65 -5.88
C LYS A 17 -0.14 0.14 -4.73
N ALA A 18 -0.96 0.70 -3.85
CA ALA A 18 -0.50 1.47 -2.70
C ALA A 18 0.28 0.60 -1.70
N VAL A 19 -0.15 -0.66 -1.50
CA VAL A 19 0.53 -1.63 -0.64
C VAL A 19 1.90 -2.01 -1.20
N LEU A 20 1.99 -2.27 -2.51
CA LEU A 20 3.28 -2.58 -3.15
C LEU A 20 4.25 -1.40 -3.02
N ALA A 21 3.78 -0.18 -3.28
CA ALA A 21 4.60 1.02 -3.10
C ALA A 21 5.02 1.23 -1.63
N ALA A 22 4.13 0.96 -0.68
CA ALA A 22 4.45 1.02 0.75
C ALA A 22 5.53 0.00 1.13
N ALA A 23 5.42 -1.23 0.62
CA ALA A 23 6.41 -2.27 0.85
C ALA A 23 7.79 -1.89 0.28
N GLU A 24 7.84 -1.35 -0.94
CA GLU A 24 9.06 -0.85 -1.55
C GLU A 24 9.72 0.27 -0.73
N ARG A 25 8.93 1.23 -0.24
CA ARG A 25 9.42 2.33 0.62
C ARG A 25 9.98 1.83 1.95
N LEU A 26 9.41 0.77 2.50
CA LEU A 26 9.90 0.13 3.72
C LEU A 26 11.07 -0.84 3.46
N GLY A 27 11.44 -1.07 2.20
CA GLY A 27 12.47 -2.04 1.83
C GLY A 27 12.08 -3.49 2.08
N LEU A 28 10.78 -3.79 2.09
CA LEU A 28 10.26 -5.15 2.30
C LEU A 28 10.46 -6.00 1.05
N ALA A 29 11.01 -7.20 1.24
CA ALA A 29 11.06 -8.20 0.18
C ALA A 29 9.66 -8.81 -0.06
N GLN A 30 9.44 -9.39 -1.26
CA GLN A 30 8.13 -9.89 -1.66
C GLN A 30 7.63 -11.05 -0.78
N ASP A 31 8.54 -11.89 -0.29
CA ASP A 31 8.26 -12.95 0.68
C ASP A 31 7.77 -12.38 2.02
N GLN A 32 8.41 -11.33 2.51
CA GLN A 32 7.99 -10.64 3.74
C GLN A 32 6.63 -9.98 3.57
N LEU A 33 6.40 -9.32 2.43
CA LEU A 33 5.10 -8.75 2.11
C LEU A 33 4.02 -9.82 2.04
N ALA A 34 4.34 -10.98 1.46
CA ALA A 34 3.40 -12.09 1.38
C ALA A 34 3.03 -12.64 2.77
N LEU A 35 4.00 -12.75 3.66
CA LEU A 35 3.77 -13.14 5.06
C LEU A 35 2.90 -12.12 5.81
N ILE A 36 3.19 -10.82 5.66
CA ILE A 36 2.42 -9.74 6.30
C ILE A 36 0.96 -9.77 5.83
N LEU A 37 0.74 -9.88 4.52
CA LEU A 37 -0.60 -9.94 3.93
C LEU A 37 -1.28 -11.32 4.09
N SER A 38 -0.59 -12.29 4.72
CA SER A 38 -1.07 -13.66 4.89
C SER A 38 -1.53 -14.29 3.57
N ILE A 39 -0.71 -14.17 2.53
CA ILE A 39 -0.90 -14.78 1.20
C ILE A 39 0.11 -15.91 1.01
N ASP A 40 -0.40 -17.03 0.52
CA ASP A 40 0.33 -18.31 0.44
C ASP A 40 1.45 -18.31 -0.62
N SER A 41 1.49 -17.34 -1.52
CA SER A 41 2.42 -17.38 -2.65
C SER A 41 2.84 -16.00 -3.11
N VAL A 42 4.14 -15.79 -3.24
CA VAL A 42 4.72 -14.56 -3.80
C VAL A 42 4.15 -14.26 -5.20
N LYS A 43 3.84 -15.30 -5.97
CA LYS A 43 3.24 -15.20 -7.30
C LYS A 43 1.88 -14.47 -7.29
N THR A 44 1.11 -14.54 -6.20
CA THR A 44 -0.18 -13.83 -6.08
C THR A 44 -0.02 -12.33 -5.90
N LEU A 45 1.18 -11.83 -5.53
CA LEU A 45 1.45 -10.39 -5.49
C LEU A 45 1.39 -9.75 -6.88
N THR A 46 1.68 -10.50 -7.94
CA THR A 46 1.67 -10.02 -9.33
C THR A 46 0.26 -9.64 -9.81
N SER A 47 -0.77 -10.31 -9.29
CA SER A 47 -2.18 -10.07 -9.59
C SER A 47 -2.95 -9.71 -8.32
N LEU A 48 -2.29 -8.98 -7.42
CA LEU A 48 -2.83 -8.67 -6.10
C LEU A 48 -4.12 -7.85 -6.24
N GLU A 49 -5.21 -8.40 -5.71
CA GLU A 49 -6.47 -7.70 -5.54
C GLU A 49 -6.83 -7.70 -4.07
N LEU A 50 -6.83 -6.52 -3.45
CA LEU A 50 -7.14 -6.38 -2.03
C LEU A 50 -8.48 -5.70 -1.89
N ASP A 51 -9.46 -6.43 -1.36
CA ASP A 51 -10.71 -5.83 -0.93
C ASP A 51 -10.48 -5.02 0.35
N PRO A 52 -10.74 -3.70 0.37
CA PRO A 52 -10.51 -2.87 1.56
C PRO A 52 -11.34 -3.31 2.76
N THR A 53 -12.44 -4.06 2.56
CA THR A 53 -13.30 -4.56 3.64
C THR A 53 -12.93 -5.97 4.09
N SER A 54 -11.99 -6.63 3.39
CA SER A 54 -11.47 -7.93 3.77
C SER A 54 -10.40 -7.80 4.86
N LYS A 55 -10.22 -8.88 5.63
CA LYS A 55 -9.15 -8.97 6.65
C LYS A 55 -7.76 -8.68 6.08
N GLN A 56 -7.49 -9.13 4.86
CA GLN A 56 -6.23 -8.84 4.17
C GLN A 56 -6.12 -7.35 3.77
N GLY A 57 -7.24 -6.73 3.37
CA GLY A 57 -7.31 -5.30 3.05
C GLY A 57 -7.08 -4.41 4.25
N GLU A 58 -7.61 -4.77 5.42
CA GLU A 58 -7.37 -4.07 6.68
C GLU A 58 -5.89 -4.12 7.09
N ILE A 59 -5.23 -5.28 6.93
CA ILE A 59 -3.79 -5.42 7.16
C ILE A 59 -2.99 -4.55 6.19
N ALA A 60 -3.36 -4.57 4.91
CA ALA A 60 -2.78 -3.73 3.88
C ALA A 60 -2.91 -2.22 4.19
N LEU A 61 -4.10 -1.78 4.58
CA LEU A 61 -4.34 -0.40 5.01
C LEU A 61 -3.49 -0.03 6.24
N THR A 62 -3.34 -0.97 7.18
CA THR A 62 -2.48 -0.79 8.35
C THR A 62 -1.02 -0.60 7.95
N LEU A 63 -0.51 -1.40 7.01
CA LEU A 63 0.85 -1.26 6.49
C LEU A 63 1.08 0.09 5.80
N ILE A 64 0.13 0.54 4.98
CA ILE A 64 0.19 1.87 4.34
C ILE A 64 0.25 2.97 5.40
N ARG A 65 -0.62 2.89 6.42
CA ARG A 65 -0.64 3.87 7.50
C ARG A 65 0.66 3.93 8.27
N ILE A 66 1.26 2.77 8.58
CA ILE A 66 2.58 2.71 9.22
C ILE A 66 3.62 3.43 8.36
N THR A 67 3.64 3.13 7.05
CA THR A 67 4.57 3.76 6.10
C THR A 67 4.39 5.27 6.05
N THR A 68 3.15 5.76 5.97
CA THR A 68 2.85 7.20 5.97
C THR A 68 3.22 7.87 7.29
N SER A 69 2.96 7.23 8.43
CA SER A 69 3.36 7.76 9.74
C SER A 69 4.87 7.80 9.90
N LEU A 70 5.58 6.77 9.39
CA LEU A 70 7.03 6.73 9.38
C LEU A 70 7.62 7.85 8.52
N ASP A 71 7.04 8.07 7.34
CA ASP A 71 7.43 9.12 6.41
C ASP A 71 7.21 10.51 7.02
N ALA A 72 6.05 10.75 7.63
CA ALA A 72 5.77 11.99 8.34
C ALA A 72 6.76 12.24 9.49
N LEU A 73 7.16 11.19 10.21
CA LEU A 73 8.14 11.28 11.29
C LEU A 73 9.58 11.49 10.77
N ALA A 74 9.94 10.88 9.64
CA ALA A 74 11.24 11.01 9.00
C ALA A 74 11.48 12.40 8.37
N GLY A 75 10.54 13.33 8.52
CA GLY A 75 10.60 14.65 7.91
C GLY A 75 10.10 14.66 6.48
N GLY A 76 9.03 13.90 6.20
CA GLY A 76 8.31 13.84 4.92
C GLY A 76 7.66 15.16 4.52
N ASP A 77 8.50 16.17 4.29
CA ASP A 77 8.35 17.32 3.42
C ASP A 77 9.72 18.04 3.44
N MET A 78 10.71 17.51 2.70
CA MET A 78 11.83 18.35 2.30
C MET A 78 11.31 19.22 1.16
N LEU A 79 10.69 20.34 1.51
CA LEU A 79 10.35 21.44 0.61
C LEU A 79 11.53 21.69 -0.36
N PRO A 80 11.39 21.46 -1.68
CA PRO A 80 12.41 21.87 -2.63
C PRO A 80 12.32 23.39 -2.79
N GLY A 81 12.98 24.13 -1.88
CA GLY A 81 12.88 25.59 -1.89
C GLY A 81 13.89 26.35 -1.05
N CYS A 82 14.88 25.71 -0.43
CA CYS A 82 15.96 26.44 0.22
C CYS A 82 17.13 26.66 -0.76
N SER A 83 16.92 27.55 -1.74
CA SER A 83 18.02 28.28 -2.36
C SER A 83 18.49 29.32 -1.35
N ILE A 84 19.50 28.96 -0.54
CA ILE A 84 20.37 29.96 0.07
C ILE A 84 21.28 30.49 -1.04
N SER A 85 20.90 31.64 -1.61
CA SER A 85 21.78 32.55 -2.35
C SER A 85 21.57 33.95 -1.82
#